data_AF-A0A4Q5T6V9-F1
#
_entry.id   AF-A0A4Q5T6V9-F1
#
_cell.length_a   1.000
_cell.length_b   1.000
_cell.length_c   1.000
_cell.angle_alpha   90.00
_cell.angle_beta   90.00
_cell.angle_gamma   90.00
#
_symmetry.space_group_name_H-M   'P 1'
#
loop_
_entity.id
_entity.type
_entity.pdbx_description
1 polymer ?
#
loop_
_entity_poly.entity_id
_entity_poly.type
_entity_poly.pdbx_seq_one_letter_code
_entity_poly.pdbx_strand_id
1 'polypeptide(L)'
;MIALALALFLQREPLPYYADATSCAALVTAQYQALDERAPQSRAAYDAMLFWSLAMSERARKDGLTAARFERDLADATKEAGRRLAAGDPAATADLARCVARVPR
;
A
#
# COMPACT_ATOMS: atom_id res chain seq x y z
N MET A 1 34.54 -10.26 -8.12
CA MET A 1 33.47 -9.28 -7.84
C MET A 1 32.14 -9.54 -8.57
N ILE A 2 32.03 -10.57 -9.43
CA ILE A 2 30.79 -10.85 -10.20
C ILE A 2 29.74 -11.57 -9.33
N ALA A 3 30.16 -12.36 -8.34
CA ALA A 3 29.25 -13.13 -7.48
C ALA A 3 28.35 -12.26 -6.56
N LEU A 4 28.79 -11.05 -6.20
CA LEU A 4 28.03 -10.16 -5.31
C LEU A 4 26.83 -9.50 -6.02
N ALA A 5 26.94 -9.25 -7.33
CA ALA A 5 25.88 -8.62 -8.11
C ALA A 5 24.67 -9.55 -8.33
N LEU A 6 24.89 -10.86 -8.47
CA LEU A 6 23.82 -11.85 -8.63
C LEU A 6 22.97 -12.03 -7.37
N ALA A 7 23.58 -11.94 -6.19
CA ALA A 7 22.87 -12.04 -4.91
C ALA A 7 21.90 -10.87 -4.70
N LEU A 8 22.29 -9.65 -5.11
CA LEU A 8 21.43 -8.46 -4.99
C LEU A 8 20.19 -8.52 -5.91
N PHE A 9 20.28 -9.18 -7.07
CA PHE A 9 19.12 -9.36 -7.96
C PHE A 9 18.11 -10.39 -7.44
N LEU A 10 18.55 -11.38 -6.68
CA LEU A 10 17.71 -12.46 -6.13
C LEU A 10 16.98 -12.08 -4.84
N GLN A 11 17.33 -10.97 -4.20
CA GLN A 11 16.70 -10.53 -2.95
C GLN A 11 15.52 -9.55 -3.14
N ARG A 12 15.10 -9.27 -4.37
CA ARG A 12 13.81 -8.59 -4.57
C ARG A 12 12.71 -9.58 -4.23
N GLU A 13 12.14 -9.45 -3.03
CA GLU A 13 10.89 -10.12 -2.70
C GLU A 13 9.90 -9.93 -3.86
N PRO A 14 9.22 -11.00 -4.30
CA PRO A 14 8.28 -10.89 -5.40
C PRO A 14 7.25 -9.83 -5.06
N LEU A 15 7.04 -8.89 -5.99
CA LEU A 15 6.01 -7.87 -5.85
C LEU A 15 4.68 -8.53 -5.48
N PRO A 16 3.93 -7.98 -4.51
CA PRO A 16 2.64 -8.51 -4.12
C PRO A 16 1.70 -8.64 -5.33
N TYR A 17 0.71 -9.52 -5.23
CA TYR A 17 -0.37 -9.56 -6.22
C TYR A 17 -1.11 -8.23 -6.26
N TYR A 18 -1.70 -7.89 -7.41
CA TYR A 18 -2.35 -6.59 -7.58
C TYR A 18 -3.42 -6.34 -6.52
N ALA A 19 -4.26 -7.34 -6.24
CA ALA A 19 -5.30 -7.25 -5.21
C ALA A 19 -4.73 -6.94 -3.81
N ASP A 20 -3.64 -7.59 -3.40
CA ASP A 20 -3.00 -7.33 -2.11
C ASP A 20 -2.41 -5.92 -2.05
N ALA A 21 -1.74 -5.50 -3.14
CA ALA A 21 -1.16 -4.17 -3.23
C ALA A 21 -2.25 -3.08 -3.17
N THR A 22 -3.38 -3.28 -3.87
CA THR A 22 -4.55 -2.41 -3.84
C THR A 22 -5.15 -2.33 -2.45
N SER A 23 -5.36 -3.48 -1.78
CA SER A 23 -5.92 -3.52 -0.44
C SER A 23 -5.05 -2.76 0.55
N CYS A 24 -3.73 -2.98 0.52
CA CYS A 24 -2.83 -2.24 1.39
C CYS A 24 -2.78 -0.76 1.06
N ALA A 25 -2.66 -0.38 -0.21
CA ALA A 25 -2.65 1.03 -0.65
C ALA A 25 -3.92 1.77 -0.19
N ALA A 26 -5.08 1.15 -0.33
CA ALA A 26 -6.35 1.71 0.11
C ALA A 26 -6.41 1.94 1.63
N LEU A 27 -5.98 0.95 2.43
CA LEU A 27 -5.99 1.05 3.89
C LEU A 27 -5.08 2.16 4.42
N VAL A 28 -3.84 2.24 3.91
CA VAL A 28 -2.88 3.27 4.37
C VAL A 28 -3.24 4.65 3.85
N THR A 29 -3.83 4.76 2.65
CA THR A 29 -4.34 6.03 2.11
C THR A 29 -5.51 6.52 2.96
N ALA A 30 -6.47 5.66 3.28
CA ALA A 30 -7.59 6.00 4.15
C ALA A 30 -7.13 6.39 5.56
N GLN A 31 -6.13 5.69 6.12
CA GLN A 31 -5.52 6.09 7.40
C GLN A 31 -4.90 7.49 7.30
N TYR A 32 -4.06 7.74 6.29
CA TYR A 32 -3.40 9.04 6.12
C TYR A 32 -4.42 10.18 5.96
N GLN A 33 -5.47 9.99 5.16
CA GLN A 33 -6.53 10.98 4.96
C GLN A 33 -7.35 11.29 6.22
N ALA A 34 -7.42 10.36 7.16
CA ALA A 34 -8.13 10.55 8.43
C ALA A 34 -7.28 11.24 9.51
N LEU A 35 -5.96 11.35 9.31
CA LEU A 35 -5.06 12.00 10.26
C LEU A 35 -5.05 13.52 10.06
N ASP A 36 -4.91 14.25 11.17
CA ASP A 36 -4.49 15.65 11.11
C ASP A 36 -3.05 15.71 10.60
N GLU A 37 -2.78 16.53 9.58
CA GLU A 37 -1.46 16.69 8.97
C GLU A 37 -0.37 17.07 9.99
N ARG A 38 -0.74 17.69 11.11
CA ARG A 38 0.19 18.10 12.18
C ARG A 38 0.49 17.00 13.20
N ALA A 39 -0.21 15.86 13.13
CA ALA A 39 -0.01 14.78 14.07
C ALA A 39 1.35 14.08 13.84
N PRO A 40 2.09 13.69 14.89
CA PRO A 40 3.38 13.01 14.76
C PRO A 40 3.34 11.73 13.90
N GLN A 41 2.21 11.03 13.90
CA GLN A 41 1.98 9.82 13.12
C GLN A 41 1.79 10.06 11.61
N SER A 42 1.55 11.31 11.17
CA SER A 42 1.21 11.63 9.79
C SER A 42 2.37 11.37 8.83
N ARG A 43 3.61 11.51 9.28
CA ARG A 43 4.79 11.15 8.47
C ARG A 43 4.87 9.64 8.20
N ALA A 44 4.71 8.82 9.23
CA ALA A 44 4.75 7.37 9.07
C ALA A 44 3.59 6.85 8.20
N ALA A 45 2.39 7.42 8.36
CA ALA A 45 1.24 7.11 7.52
C ALA A 45 1.47 7.54 6.06
N TYR A 46 2.09 8.71 5.85
CA TYR A 46 2.46 9.18 4.51
C TYR A 46 3.48 8.25 3.83
N ASP A 47 4.53 7.84 4.54
CA ASP A 47 5.55 6.95 4.00
C ASP A 47 4.94 5.58 3.61
N ALA A 48 4.05 5.05 4.45
CA ALA A 48 3.30 3.83 4.15
C ALA A 48 2.39 4.01 2.92
N MET A 49 1.66 5.13 2.84
CA MET A 49 0.84 5.49 1.68
C MET A 49 1.65 5.53 0.39
N LEU A 50 2.80 6.20 0.42
CA LEU A 50 3.67 6.32 -0.74
C LEU A 50 4.22 4.96 -1.18
N PHE A 51 4.72 4.15 -0.24
CA PHE A 51 5.24 2.82 -0.52
C PHE A 51 4.19 1.94 -1.23
N TRP A 52 2.99 1.84 -0.66
CA TRP A 52 1.95 0.98 -1.22
C TRP A 52 1.36 1.50 -2.52
N SER A 53 1.28 2.83 -2.70
CA SER A 53 0.88 3.43 -3.98
C SER A 53 1.85 3.07 -5.10
N LEU A 54 3.16 3.10 -4.81
CA LEU A 54 4.19 2.69 -5.76
C LEU A 54 4.14 1.18 -6.04
N ALA A 55 3.96 0.35 -5.02
CA ALA A 55 3.85 -1.11 -5.18
C ALA A 55 2.63 -1.49 -6.04
N MET A 56 1.47 -0.87 -5.79
CA MET A 56 0.26 -1.08 -6.59
C MET A 56 0.46 -0.61 -8.03
N SER A 57 1.09 0.56 -8.24
CA SER A 57 1.38 1.09 -9.57
C SER A 57 2.33 0.19 -10.36
N GLU A 58 3.42 -0.27 -9.74
CA GLU A 58 4.36 -1.23 -10.34
C GLU A 58 3.63 -2.49 -10.81
N ARG A 59 2.76 -3.02 -9.93
CA ARG A 59 2.02 -4.23 -10.24
C ARG A 59 0.97 -4.02 -11.33
N ALA A 60 0.26 -2.90 -11.31
CA ALA A 60 -0.69 -2.52 -12.35
C ALA A 60 -0.02 -2.45 -13.73
N ARG A 61 1.17 -1.86 -13.82
CA ARG A 61 1.96 -1.82 -15.06
C ARG A 61 2.36 -3.21 -15.52
N LYS A 62 2.85 -4.05 -14.60
CA LYS A 62 3.25 -5.44 -14.91
C LYS A 62 2.07 -6.29 -15.40
N ASP A 63 0.90 -6.08 -14.84
CA ASP A 63 -0.33 -6.79 -15.21
C ASP A 63 -1.06 -6.14 -16.41
N GLY A 64 -0.50 -5.08 -17.02
CA GLY A 64 -1.04 -4.43 -18.22
C GLY A 64 -2.33 -3.64 -17.99
N LEU A 65 -2.57 -3.15 -16.76
CA LEU A 65 -3.77 -2.40 -16.43
C LEU A 65 -3.70 -0.96 -16.97
N THR A 66 -4.85 -0.43 -17.39
CA THR A 66 -4.96 0.97 -17.82
C THR A 66 -4.98 1.91 -16.62
N ALA A 67 -4.54 3.15 -16.82
CA ALA A 67 -4.59 4.19 -15.77
C ALA A 67 -6.02 4.38 -15.25
N ALA A 68 -7.02 4.41 -16.13
CA ALA A 68 -8.42 4.54 -15.75
C ALA A 68 -8.92 3.37 -14.87
N ARG A 69 -8.41 2.15 -15.07
CA ARG A 69 -8.73 1.04 -14.17
C ARG A 69 -8.01 1.18 -12.84
N PHE A 70 -6.73 1.49 -12.86
CA PHE A 70 -5.93 1.70 -11.65
C PHE A 70 -6.56 2.75 -10.71
N GLU A 71 -6.97 3.91 -11.26
CA GLU A 71 -7.56 5.00 -10.50
C GLU A 71 -8.91 4.61 -9.88
N ARG A 72 -9.78 3.93 -10.64
CA ARG A 72 -11.06 3.42 -10.12
C ARG A 72 -10.85 2.39 -9.01
N ASP A 73 -10.00 1.40 -9.25
CA ASP A 73 -9.74 0.32 -8.29
C ASP A 73 -9.20 0.90 -6.96
N LEU A 74 -8.30 1.90 -7.03
CA LEU A 74 -7.79 2.59 -5.83
C LEU A 74 -8.86 3.44 -5.13
N ALA A 75 -9.67 4.20 -5.88
CA ALA A 75 -10.68 5.08 -5.30
C ALA A 75 -11.79 4.28 -4.60
N ASP A 76 -12.29 3.22 -5.24
CA ASP A 76 -13.34 2.35 -4.68
C ASP A 76 -12.83 1.62 -3.43
N ALA A 77 -11.61 1.07 -3.50
CA ALA A 77 -11.00 0.39 -2.36
C ALA A 77 -10.73 1.36 -1.20
N THR A 78 -10.25 2.58 -1.46
CA THR A 78 -9.99 3.60 -0.42
C THR A 78 -11.27 4.03 0.28
N LYS A 79 -12.35 4.23 -0.49
CA LYS A 79 -13.67 4.55 0.06
C LYS A 79 -14.18 3.47 0.99
N GLU A 80 -14.08 2.20 0.60
CA GLU A 80 -14.50 1.08 1.44
C GLU A 80 -13.60 0.90 2.66
N ALA A 81 -12.27 0.99 2.49
CA ALA A 81 -11.32 0.95 3.59
C ALA A 81 -11.61 2.04 4.64
N GLY A 82 -11.83 3.28 4.18
CA GLY A 82 -12.19 4.40 5.06
C GLY A 82 -13.48 4.14 5.83
N ARG A 83 -14.52 3.61 5.18
CA ARG A 83 -15.76 3.22 5.85
C ARG A 83 -15.53 2.17 6.94
N ARG A 84 -14.77 1.12 6.65
CA ARG A 84 -14.49 0.03 7.58
C ARG A 84 -13.65 0.50 8.77
N LEU A 85 -12.63 1.32 8.52
CA LEU A 85 -11.81 1.91 9.58
C LEU A 85 -12.61 2.87 10.46
N ALA A 86 -13.45 3.73 9.87
CA ALA A 86 -14.32 4.63 10.62
C ALA A 86 -15.37 3.89 11.46
N ALA A 87 -15.82 2.72 11.01
CA ALA A 87 -16.71 1.84 11.77
C ALA A 87 -15.99 1.02 12.87
N GLY A 88 -14.67 1.15 13.00
CA GLY A 88 -13.88 0.39 13.98
C GLY A 88 -13.80 -1.11 13.67
N ASP A 89 -13.89 -1.50 12.39
CA ASP A 89 -13.79 -2.91 11.99
C ASP A 89 -12.43 -3.50 12.43
N PRO A 90 -12.42 -4.53 13.30
CA PRO A 90 -11.19 -5.12 13.81
C PRO A 90 -10.37 -5.82 12.72
N ALA A 91 -11.02 -6.36 11.68
CA ALA A 91 -10.32 -6.98 10.56
C ALA A 91 -9.60 -5.92 9.73
N ALA A 92 -10.27 -4.81 9.40
CA ALA A 92 -9.65 -3.71 8.66
C ALA A 92 -8.45 -3.11 9.43
N THR A 93 -8.58 -2.98 10.75
CA THR A 93 -7.51 -2.51 11.63
C THR A 93 -6.32 -3.47 11.65
N ALA A 94 -6.59 -4.78 11.76
CA ALA A 94 -5.54 -5.81 11.72
C ALA A 94 -4.85 -5.85 10.35
N ASP A 95 -5.59 -5.68 9.26
CA ASP A 95 -5.06 -5.67 7.89
C ASP A 95 -4.15 -4.46 7.70
N LEU A 96 -4.58 -3.27 8.15
CA LEU A 96 -3.79 -2.04 8.13
C LEU A 96 -2.46 -2.22 8.88
N ALA A 97 -2.50 -2.80 10.09
CA ALA A 97 -1.29 -3.07 10.87
C ALA A 97 -0.31 -3.99 10.12
N ARG A 98 -0.82 -5.05 9.45
CA ARG A 98 0.01 -5.93 8.62
C ARG A 98 0.60 -5.23 7.41
N CYS A 99 -0.16 -4.35 6.76
CA CYS A 99 0.34 -3.55 5.63
C CYS A 99 1.45 -2.59 6.06
N VAL A 100 1.31 -1.93 7.21
CA VAL A 100 2.34 -1.03 7.76
C VAL A 100 3.61 -1.79 8.16
N ALA A 101 3.47 -2.98 8.74
CA ALA A 101 4.62 -3.80 9.15
C ALA A 101 5.52 -4.26 7.99
N ARG A 102 4.99 -4.27 6.76
CA ARG A 102 5.73 -4.63 5.53
C ARG A 102 6.42 -3.44 4.87
N VAL A 103 6.19 -2.22 5.35
CA VAL A 103 6.87 -1.02 4.83
C VAL A 103 8.32 -1.02 5.35
N PRO A 104 9.33 -0.92 4.46
CA PRO A 104 10.72 -0.80 4.87
C PRO A 104 10.97 0.43 5.77
N ARG A 105 11.90 0.32 6.72
CA ARG A 105 12.30 1.40 7.65
C ARG A 105 13.71 1.91 7.36
#